data_AF-A0A8F0WNV9-F1
#
_entry.id   AF-A0A8F0WNV9-F1
#
_cell.length_a   1.000
_cell.length_b   1.000
_cell.length_c   1.000
_cell.angle_alpha   90.00
_cell.angle_beta   90.00
_cell.angle_gamma   90.00
#
_symmetry.space_group_name_H-M   'P 1'
#
loop_
_entity.id
_entity.type
_entity.pdbx_description
1 polymer ?
#
loop_
_entity_poly.entity_id
_entity_poly.type
_entity_poly.pdbx_seq_one_letter_code
_entity_poly.pdbx_strand_id
1 'polypeptide(L)' 'VLKTQIQNSTSDYETKNLQERLAKLSGGVALIKVGATTDTELKDKKLRIEDALNATKAAITEGIVVGGGKALVEVYQ' A
#
# COMPACT_ATOMS: atom_id res chain seq x y z
N VAL A 1 19.83 -1.74 18.24
CA VAL A 1 20.02 -3.20 18.17
C VAL A 1 19.85 -3.72 16.74
N LEU A 2 18.66 -3.71 16.13
CA LEU A 2 18.47 -4.19 14.74
C LEU A 2 19.28 -3.41 13.69
N LYS A 3 19.35 -2.08 13.80
CA LYS A 3 20.20 -1.24 12.91
C LYS A 3 21.69 -1.63 12.99
N THR A 4 22.14 -2.05 14.17
CA THR A 4 23.53 -2.46 14.43
C THR A 4 23.79 -3.88 13.91
N GLN A 5 22.81 -4.78 14.00
CA GLN A 5 22.89 -6.14 13.43
C GLN A 5 22.90 -6.12 11.89
N ILE A 6 22.19 -5.17 11.26
CA ILE A 6 22.22 -4.97 9.79
C ILE A 6 23.62 -4.56 9.31
N GLN A 7 24.35 -3.73 10.07
CA GLN A 7 25.69 -3.28 9.69
C GLN A 7 26.78 -4.36 9.88
N ASN A 8 26.55 -5.30 10.79
CA ASN A 8 27.51 -6.37 11.11
C ASN A 8 27.23 -7.69 10.36
N SER A 9 26.12 -7.79 9.62
CA SER A 9 25.81 -8.99 8.84
C SER A 9 26.58 -8.97 7.52
N THR A 10 27.25 -10.07 7.21
CA THR A 10 28.00 -10.28 5.97
C THR A 10 27.19 -11.03 4.91
N SER A 11 25.95 -11.42 5.23
CA SER A 11 25.05 -12.15 4.33
C SER A 11 23.90 -11.27 3.87
N ASP A 12 23.73 -11.15 2.55
CA ASP A 12 22.63 -10.40 1.94
C ASP A 12 21.25 -10.96 2.35
N TYR A 13 21.16 -12.27 2.58
CA TYR A 13 19.94 -12.94 3.01
C TYR A 13 19.49 -12.48 4.42
N GLU A 14 20.43 -12.44 5.37
CA GLU A 14 20.13 -12.02 6.74
C GLU A 14 19.83 -10.53 6.82
N THR A 15 20.59 -9.71 6.08
CA THR A 15 20.40 -8.27 5.98
C THR A 15 18.99 -7.92 5.51
N LYS A 16 18.48 -8.63 4.49
CA LYS A 16 17.13 -8.44 3.95
C LYS A 16 16.04 -8.78 4.98
N ASN A 17 16.17 -9.90 5.68
CA ASN A 17 15.19 -10.31 6.70
C ASN A 17 15.17 -9.34 7.90
N LEU A 18 16.34 -8.88 8.34
CA LEU A 18 16.46 -7.87 9.41
C LEU A 18 15.88 -6.51 9.00
N GLN A 19 16.09 -6.08 7.75
CA GLN A 19 15.46 -4.88 7.21
C GLN A 19 13.94 -5.00 7.13
N GLU A 20 13.40 -6.14 6.71
CA GLU A 20 11.95 -6.35 6.66
C GLU A 20 11.31 -6.27 8.06
N ARG A 21 11.95 -6.88 9.06
CA ARG A 21 11.51 -6.80 10.46
C ARG A 21 11.61 -5.37 11.02
N LEU A 22 12.69 -4.65 10.70
CA LEU A 22 12.86 -3.26 11.10
C LEU A 22 11.81 -2.35 10.44
N ALA A 23 11.47 -2.61 9.18
CA ALA A 23 10.42 -1.88 8.46
C ALA A 23 9.05 -2.12 9.10
N LYS A 24 8.71 -3.36 9.46
CA LYS A 24 7.45 -3.67 10.17
C LYS A 24 7.37 -3.00 11.54
N LEU A 25 8.47 -2.93 12.28
CA LEU A 25 8.52 -2.27 13.60
C LEU A 25 8.49 -0.74 13.52
N SER A 26 9.15 -0.16 12.52
CA SER A 26 9.25 1.30 12.36
C SER A 26 8.10 1.89 11.55
N GLY A 27 7.41 1.05 10.76
CA GLY A 27 6.45 1.47 9.73
C GLY A 27 5.15 2.08 10.26
N GLY A 28 4.86 1.96 11.55
CA GLY A 28 3.65 2.51 12.16
C GLY A 28 2.35 2.02 11.50
N VAL A 29 1.21 2.55 11.95
CA VAL A 29 -0.11 2.29 11.35
C VAL A 29 -0.80 3.62 11.14
N ALA A 30 -1.15 3.94 9.89
CA ALA A 30 -1.94 5.12 9.57
C ALA A 30 -3.43 4.84 9.79
N LEU A 31 -4.12 5.71 10.54
CA LEU A 31 -5.56 5.62 10.81
C LEU A 31 -6.28 6.74 10.07
N ILE A 32 -7.17 6.38 9.14
CA ILE A 32 -8.03 7.34 8.44
C ILE A 32 -9.37 7.40 9.18
N LYS A 33 -9.66 8.54 9.81
CA LYS A 33 -10.93 8.79 10.50
C LYS A 33 -11.91 9.43 9.52
N VAL A 34 -12.97 8.71 9.17
CA VAL A 34 -14.03 9.21 8.30
C VAL A 34 -15.20 9.69 9.15
N GLY A 35 -15.58 10.96 9.00
CA GLY A 35 -16.73 11.55 9.68
C GLY A 35 -17.92 11.77 8.74
N ALA A 36 -19.13 11.55 9.26
CA ALA A 36 -20.37 11.91 8.59
C ALA A 36 -21.45 12.30 9.61
N THR A 37 -22.49 12.98 9.12
CA THR A 37 -23.63 13.48 9.89
C THR A 37 -24.65 12.40 10.21
N THR A 38 -24.77 11.38 9.36
CA THR A 38 -25.71 10.26 9.50
C THR A 38 -25.00 8.92 9.33
N ASP A 39 -25.53 7.85 9.94
CA ASP A 39 -24.93 6.52 9.88
C ASP A 39 -24.89 5.95 8.45
N THR A 40 -25.87 6.30 7.62
CA THR A 40 -25.94 5.87 6.21
C THR A 40 -24.82 6.51 5.38
N GLU A 41 -24.61 7.82 5.53
CA GLU A 41 -23.52 8.54 4.88
C GLU A 41 -22.14 8.11 5.39
N LEU A 42 -22.03 7.74 6.67
CA LEU A 42 -20.78 7.25 7.25
C LEU A 42 -20.33 5.97 6.56
N LYS A 43 -21.26 5.02 6.38
CA LYS A 43 -20.98 3.74 5.72
C LYS A 43 -20.61 3.95 4.25
N ASP A 44 -21.34 4.78 3.52
CA ASP A 44 -21.02 5.09 2.12
C ASP A 44 -19.64 5.73 1.96
N LYS A 45 -19.34 6.77 2.75
CA LYS A 45 -18.02 7.43 2.70
C LYS A 45 -16.89 6.51 3.11
N LYS A 46 -17.11 5.62 4.07
CA LYS A 46 -16.12 4.62 4.49
C LYS A 46 -15.78 3.68 3.33
N LEU A 47 -16.80 3.12 2.67
CA LEU A 47 -16.62 2.20 1.54
C LEU A 47 -15.91 2.90 0.37
N ARG A 48 -16.30 4.12 0.03
CA ARG A 48 -15.65 4.89 -1.04
C ARG A 48 -14.17 5.18 -0.77
N ILE A 49 -13.82 5.46 0.49
CA ILE A 49 -12.42 5.69 0.88
C ILE A 49 -11.63 4.39 0.88
N GLU A 50 -12.24 3.28 1.31
CA GLU A 50 -11.62 1.96 1.28
C GLU A 50 -11.30 1.53 -0.16
N ASP A 51 -12.26 1.70 -1.08
CA ASP A 51 -12.06 1.43 -2.51
C ASP A 51 -10.96 2.31 -3.12
N ALA A 52 -10.97 3.61 -2.84
CA ALA A 52 -9.95 4.54 -3.33
C ALA A 52 -8.54 4.19 -2.82
N LEU A 53 -8.44 3.79 -1.55
CA LEU A 53 -7.18 3.39 -0.93
C LEU A 53 -6.64 2.10 -1.55
N ASN A 54 -7.51 1.15 -1.87
CA ASN A 54 -7.12 -0.08 -2.54
C ASN A 54 -6.69 0.17 -4.00
N ALA A 55 -7.43 1.00 -4.74
CA ALA A 55 -7.09 1.37 -6.11
C ALA A 55 -5.74 2.09 -6.21
N THR A 56 -5.47 3.03 -5.31
CA THR A 56 -4.20 3.77 -5.28
C THR A 56 -3.01 2.89 -4.88
N LYS A 57 -3.21 1.94 -3.95
CA LYS A 57 -2.17 0.93 -3.62
C LYS A 57 -1.80 0.07 -4.83
N ALA A 58 -2.78 -0.39 -5.61
CA ALA A 58 -2.53 -1.14 -6.83
C ALA A 58 -1.78 -0.29 -7.86
N ALA A 59 -2.24 0.96 -8.06
CA ALA A 59 -1.62 1.90 -8.99
C ALA A 59 -0.15 2.22 -8.67
N ILE A 60 0.25 2.24 -7.39
CA ILE A 60 1.65 2.44 -7.00
C ILE A 60 2.53 1.25 -7.38
N THR A 61 1.98 0.04 -7.37
CA THR A 61 2.76 -1.20 -7.57
C THR A 61 2.97 -1.50 -9.06
N GLU A 62 1.92 -1.35 -9.87
CA GLU A 62 1.93 -1.75 -11.29
C GLU A 62 1.82 -0.54 -12.24
N GLY A 63 1.56 0.66 -11.72
CA GLY A 63 1.30 1.85 -12.52
C GLY A 63 -0.17 2.02 -12.88
N ILE A 64 -0.44 2.97 -13.77
CA ILE A 64 -1.79 3.27 -14.28
C ILE A 64 -1.82 3.13 -15.80
N VAL A 65 -2.93 2.62 -16.32
CA VAL A 65 -3.19 2.51 -17.76
C VAL A 65 -4.52 3.17 -18.11
N VAL A 66 -4.73 3.43 -19.41
CA VAL A 66 -5.96 4.05 -19.88
C VAL A 66 -7.14 3.10 -19.66
N GLY A 67 -8.16 3.57 -18.92
CA GLY A 67 -9.36 2.79 -18.61
C GLY A 67 -10.31 2.61 -19.81
N GLY A 68 -11.55 2.23 -19.52
CA GLY A 68 -12.61 2.06 -20.53
C GLY A 68 -12.37 0.91 -21.51
N GLY A 69 -11.54 -0.07 -21.14
CA GLY A 69 -11.16 -1.20 -22.01
C GLY A 69 -10.17 -0.83 -23.13
N LYS A 70 -9.80 0.44 -23.30
CA LYS A 70 -8.89 0.90 -24.35
C LYS A 70 -7.49 0.29 -24.21
N ALA A 71 -6.98 0.16 -22.98
CA ALA A 71 -5.68 -0.48 -22.75
C ALA A 71 -5.60 -1.91 -23.31
N LEU A 72 -6.70 -2.68 -23.25
CA LEU A 72 -6.73 -4.02 -23.85
C LEU A 72 -6.76 -3.93 -25.38
N VAL A 73 -7.57 -3.04 -25.96
CA VAL A 73 -7.63 -2.84 -27.41
C VAL A 73 -6.28 -2.46 -28.00
N GLU A 74 -5.55 -1.56 -27.35
CA GLU A 74 -4.22 -1.10 -27.78
C GLU A 74 -3.15 -2.20 -27.72
N VAL A 75 -3.30 -3.17 -26.81
CA VAL A 75 -2.35 -4.29 -26.67
C VAL A 75 -2.66 -5.44 -27.64
N TYR A 76 -3.91 -5.61 -28.06
CA TYR A 76 -4.35 -6.67 -28.99
C TYR A 76 -4.32 -6.27 -30.47
N GLN A 77 -4.18 -4.98 -30.79
CA GLN A 77 -3.95 -4.48 -32.16
C GLN A 77 -2.46 -4.49 -32.52
#